data_AF-A0A0A3X4G4-F1
#
_entry.id   AF-A0A0A3X4G4-F1
#
_cell.length_a   1.000
_cell.length_b   1.000
_cell.length_c   1.000
_cell.angle_alpha   90.00
_cell.angle_beta   90.00
_cell.angle_gamma   90.00
#
_symmetry.space_group_name_H-M   'P 1'
#
loop_
_entity.id
_entity.type
_entity.pdbx_description
1 polymer ?
#
loop_
_entity_poly.entity_id
_entity_poly.type
_entity_poly.pdbx_seq_one_letter_code
_entity_poly.pdbx_strand_id
1 'polypeptide(L)'
;MCANFKPLTVQQLHDLNLPDIPFEYPEEVYPHYQLPLLFKSDQGLEWRLVNFGLIPKWAEDKTIGTRTYNARNETLLQKPTFAEATAKCKFGVIPVSEFYESKYFDNKPQRWGVRRKDGKAFYIAALYEIARVQDEIVRSSTMITMDAIDHPMMKEFHEPGNIKRSVIVIPHHRLDEWLSMTTPNIQSFVEGFPVEEFECSHVPKEKVNKETPQLNFFDED
;
A
#
# COMPACT_ATOMS: atom_id res chain seq x y z
N MET A 1 5.21 5.08 -7.83
CA MET A 1 5.02 4.56 -6.45
C MET A 1 3.80 3.65 -6.49
N CYS A 2 3.80 2.57 -5.71
CA CYS A 2 2.71 1.59 -5.69
C CYS A 2 1.35 2.23 -5.40
N ALA A 3 0.40 2.08 -6.31
CA ALA A 3 -0.96 2.61 -6.16
C ALA A 3 -2.02 1.51 -6.20
N ASN A 4 -1.63 0.26 -6.48
CA ASN A 4 -2.57 -0.83 -6.65
C ASN A 4 -2.00 -2.10 -6.03
N PHE A 5 -2.85 -2.83 -5.31
CA PHE A 5 -2.51 -4.13 -4.73
C PHE A 5 -3.75 -4.99 -4.55
N LYS A 6 -3.53 -6.30 -4.37
CA LYS A 6 -4.53 -7.29 -3.98
C LYS A 6 -4.34 -7.62 -2.50
N PRO A 7 -5.31 -7.32 -1.61
CA PRO A 7 -5.21 -7.72 -0.21
C PRO A 7 -5.02 -9.23 -0.04
N LEU A 8 -4.62 -9.66 1.16
CA LEU A 8 -4.57 -11.09 1.47
C LEU A 8 -5.94 -11.76 1.31
N THR A 9 -5.93 -13.03 0.91
CA THR A 9 -7.11 -13.89 0.91
C THR A 9 -7.40 -14.46 2.30
N VAL A 10 -8.61 -14.97 2.51
CA VAL A 10 -8.98 -15.68 3.75
C VAL A 10 -8.06 -16.88 4.02
N GLN A 11 -7.69 -17.63 2.97
CA GLN A 11 -6.75 -18.75 3.13
C GLN A 11 -5.38 -18.28 3.62
N GLN A 12 -4.81 -17.24 3.00
CA GLN A 12 -3.52 -16.69 3.42
C GLN A 12 -3.55 -16.07 4.82
N LEU A 13 -4.70 -15.50 5.22
CA LEU A 13 -4.93 -15.02 6.57
C LEU A 13 -4.78 -16.17 7.58
N HIS A 14 -5.41 -17.31 7.32
CA HIS A 14 -5.29 -18.51 8.15
C HIS A 14 -3.88 -19.10 8.13
N ASP A 15 -3.22 -19.15 6.97
CA ASP A 15 -1.85 -19.65 6.84
C ASP A 15 -0.84 -18.82 7.67
N LEU A 16 -1.14 -17.54 7.89
CA LEU A 16 -0.35 -16.62 8.71
C LEU A 16 -0.78 -16.59 10.19
N ASN A 17 -1.79 -17.38 10.58
CA ASN A 17 -2.39 -17.40 11.92
C ASN A 17 -2.83 -16.00 12.41
N LEU A 18 -3.38 -15.19 11.51
CA LEU A 18 -3.92 -13.88 11.84
C LEU A 18 -5.37 -14.00 12.33
N PRO A 19 -5.87 -13.05 13.15
CA PRO A 19 -7.29 -13.04 13.53
C PRO A 19 -8.19 -12.81 12.31
N ASP A 20 -9.43 -13.28 12.38
CA ASP A 20 -10.40 -13.09 11.29
C ASP A 20 -10.69 -11.59 11.06
N ILE A 21 -10.88 -11.22 9.79
CA ILE A 21 -11.28 -9.86 9.41
C ILE A 21 -12.82 -9.78 9.48
N PRO A 22 -13.41 -8.90 10.33
CA PRO A 22 -14.85 -8.85 10.56
C PRO A 22 -15.61 -7.99 9.55
N PHE A 23 -15.01 -7.68 8.40
CA PHE A 23 -15.57 -6.78 7.38
C PHE A 23 -15.13 -7.19 5.98
N GLU A 24 -15.94 -6.81 4.99
CA GLU A 24 -15.61 -7.01 3.57
C GLU A 24 -14.57 -5.99 3.10
N TYR A 25 -13.79 -6.39 2.10
CA TYR A 25 -12.82 -5.53 1.42
C TYR A 25 -12.73 -5.92 -0.06
N PRO A 26 -12.36 -4.99 -0.95
CA PRO A 26 -12.34 -5.25 -2.38
C PRO A 26 -11.21 -6.23 -2.74
N GLU A 27 -11.38 -6.94 -3.86
CA GLU A 27 -10.34 -7.85 -4.38
C GLU A 27 -9.06 -7.10 -4.76
N GLU A 28 -9.19 -5.87 -5.28
CA GLU A 28 -8.07 -4.99 -5.53
C GLU A 28 -8.33 -3.60 -4.94
N VAL A 29 -7.29 -3.01 -4.35
CA VAL A 29 -7.32 -1.68 -3.74
C VAL A 29 -6.60 -0.68 -4.64
N TYR A 30 -7.18 0.52 -4.75
CA TYR A 30 -6.66 1.70 -5.46
C TYR A 30 -6.67 2.92 -4.52
N PRO A 31 -6.00 4.04 -4.83
CA PRO A 31 -6.13 5.25 -4.02
C PRO A 31 -7.62 5.62 -3.89
N HIS A 32 -8.02 6.12 -2.71
CA HIS A 32 -9.42 6.35 -2.28
C HIS A 32 -10.26 5.15 -1.90
N TYR A 33 -9.80 3.93 -2.17
CA TYR A 33 -10.50 2.76 -1.68
C TYR A 33 -10.23 2.61 -0.18
N GLN A 34 -11.03 1.78 0.47
CA GLN A 34 -10.70 1.32 1.81
C GLN A 34 -9.89 0.02 1.74
N LEU A 35 -9.00 -0.17 2.72
CA LEU A 35 -8.15 -1.36 2.84
C LEU A 35 -8.23 -1.95 4.25
N PRO A 36 -8.00 -3.26 4.41
CA PRO A 36 -7.77 -3.87 5.70
C PRO A 36 -6.37 -3.49 6.20
N LEU A 37 -6.30 -2.78 7.32
CA LEU A 37 -5.07 -2.48 8.03
C LEU A 37 -4.99 -3.35 9.28
N LEU A 38 -3.86 -4.03 9.47
CA LEU A 38 -3.52 -4.72 10.70
C LEU A 38 -2.58 -3.84 11.54
N PHE A 39 -2.88 -3.68 12.82
CA PHE A 39 -2.02 -3.00 13.78
C PHE A 39 -2.13 -3.68 15.15
N LYS A 40 -1.27 -3.29 16.10
CA LYS A 40 -1.30 -3.80 17.47
C LYS A 40 -1.86 -2.73 18.41
N SER A 41 -2.84 -3.14 19.22
CA SER A 41 -3.38 -2.37 20.34
C SER A 41 -3.04 -3.05 21.66
N ASP A 42 -3.52 -2.48 22.77
CA ASP A 42 -3.43 -3.10 24.09
C ASP A 42 -4.20 -4.45 24.18
N GLN A 43 -5.11 -4.72 23.24
CA GLN A 43 -5.88 -5.96 23.14
C GLN A 43 -5.23 -7.01 22.23
N GLY A 44 -4.09 -6.69 21.60
CA GLY A 44 -3.39 -7.54 20.65
C GLY A 44 -3.53 -7.06 19.21
N LEU A 45 -3.51 -8.00 18.26
CA LEU A 45 -3.65 -7.67 16.84
C LEU A 45 -5.10 -7.31 16.51
N GLU A 46 -5.28 -6.18 15.82
CA GLU A 46 -6.59 -5.67 15.44
C GLU A 46 -6.64 -5.28 13.97
N TRP A 47 -7.80 -5.57 13.35
CA TRP A 47 -8.13 -5.14 12.01
C TRP A 47 -8.98 -3.87 12.02
N ARG A 48 -8.68 -2.94 11.11
CA ARG A 48 -9.59 -1.83 10.78
C ARG A 48 -9.66 -1.61 9.29
N LEU A 49 -10.86 -1.35 8.81
CA LEU A 49 -11.09 -0.81 7.48
C LEU A 49 -10.74 0.68 7.49
N VAL A 50 -9.77 1.08 6.66
CA VAL A 50 -9.23 2.46 6.64
C VAL A 50 -9.10 2.98 5.22
N ASN A 51 -9.17 4.29 5.03
CA ASN A 51 -8.97 4.92 3.71
C ASN A 51 -7.50 4.77 3.26
N PHE A 52 -7.29 4.38 1.99
CA PHE A 52 -5.97 4.34 1.38
C PHE A 52 -5.57 5.73 0.86
N GLY A 53 -4.76 6.41 1.68
CA GLY A 53 -4.48 7.85 1.57
C GLY A 53 -4.59 8.49 2.96
N LEU A 54 -3.46 8.77 3.60
CA LEU A 54 -3.45 9.29 4.97
C LEU A 54 -4.01 10.71 5.05
N ILE A 55 -4.97 10.91 5.95
CA ILE A 55 -5.62 12.19 6.24
C ILE A 55 -5.11 12.66 7.61
N PRO A 56 -4.28 13.72 7.65
CA PRO A 56 -3.73 14.23 8.89
C PRO A 56 -4.81 14.96 9.70
N LYS A 57 -4.57 15.11 11.01
CA LYS A 57 -5.56 15.69 11.94
C LYS A 57 -5.94 17.14 11.69
N TRP A 58 -5.08 17.89 11.00
CA TRP A 58 -5.32 19.28 10.63
C TRP A 58 -6.10 19.43 9.32
N ALA A 59 -6.40 18.33 8.61
CA ALA A 59 -7.11 18.39 7.35
C ALA A 59 -8.57 18.83 7.53
N GLU A 60 -9.01 19.78 6.72
CA GLU A 60 -10.39 20.28 6.71
C GLU A 60 -11.33 19.40 5.87
N ASP A 61 -10.77 18.65 4.92
CA ASP A 61 -11.47 17.72 4.06
C ASP A 61 -10.66 16.43 3.80
N LYS A 62 -11.27 15.47 3.09
CA LYS A 62 -10.67 14.16 2.79
C LYS A 62 -9.82 14.16 1.51
N THR A 63 -9.77 15.26 0.75
CA THR A 63 -9.15 15.34 -0.58
C THR A 63 -7.64 15.16 -0.54
N ILE A 64 -6.99 15.53 0.56
CA ILE A 64 -5.55 15.30 0.73
C ILE A 64 -5.17 13.82 0.61
N GLY A 65 -6.09 12.91 0.95
CA GLY A 65 -5.95 11.46 0.76
C GLY A 65 -5.62 11.05 -0.68
N THR A 66 -5.96 11.87 -1.68
CA THR A 66 -5.64 11.65 -3.11
C THR A 66 -4.14 11.55 -3.40
N ARG A 67 -3.30 12.12 -2.53
CA ARG A 67 -1.86 12.30 -2.79
C ARG A 67 -0.97 11.71 -1.69
N THR A 68 -1.57 11.07 -0.69
CA THR A 68 -0.88 10.63 0.54
C THR A 68 -1.01 9.13 0.78
N TYR A 69 -1.32 8.35 -0.26
CA TYR A 69 -1.38 6.89 -0.20
C TYR A 69 0.02 6.24 -0.16
N ASN A 70 1.08 6.98 -0.48
CA ASN A 70 2.47 6.62 -0.18
C ASN A 70 3.17 7.72 0.63
N ALA A 71 4.06 7.30 1.54
CA ALA A 71 4.97 8.14 2.28
C ALA A 71 6.42 7.67 2.06
N ARG A 72 7.32 8.62 1.81
CA ARG A 72 8.76 8.34 1.67
C ARG A 72 9.39 8.23 3.05
N ASN A 73 10.04 7.11 3.36
CA ASN A 73 10.67 6.88 4.66
C ASN A 73 11.58 8.04 5.10
N GLU A 74 12.26 8.66 4.14
CA GLU A 74 13.30 9.68 4.32
C GLU A 74 12.72 10.99 4.90
N THR A 75 11.41 11.17 4.76
CA THR A 75 10.73 12.44 5.08
C THR A 75 9.54 12.26 6.03
N LEU A 76 9.38 11.07 6.64
CA LEU A 76 8.26 10.77 7.53
C LEU A 76 8.12 11.77 8.68
N LEU A 77 9.22 12.09 9.36
CA LEU A 77 9.24 13.06 10.46
C LEU A 77 9.28 14.53 9.99
N GLN A 78 9.52 14.77 8.70
CA GLN A 78 9.68 16.12 8.14
C GLN A 78 8.38 16.66 7.54
N LYS A 79 7.57 15.78 6.94
CA LYS A 79 6.32 16.17 6.27
C LYS A 79 5.18 16.28 7.28
N PRO A 80 4.50 17.44 7.39
CA PRO A 80 3.40 17.64 8.36
C PRO A 80 2.26 16.62 8.24
N THR A 81 2.06 16.05 7.04
CA THR A 81 1.09 14.98 6.80
C THR A 81 1.39 13.72 7.63
N PHE A 82 2.66 13.35 7.78
CA PHE A 82 3.06 12.06 8.36
C PHE A 82 3.75 12.20 9.72
N ALA A 83 4.26 13.38 10.05
CA ALA A 83 5.14 13.61 11.19
C ALA A 83 4.50 13.22 12.54
N GLU A 84 3.25 13.61 12.79
CA GLU A 84 2.58 13.29 14.06
C GLU A 84 2.37 11.77 14.22
N ALA A 85 1.84 11.11 13.19
CA ALA A 85 1.61 9.67 13.22
C ALA A 85 2.93 8.90 13.39
N THR A 86 3.98 9.34 12.71
CA THR A 86 5.32 8.75 12.83
C THR A 86 5.89 8.94 14.23
N ALA A 87 5.87 10.17 14.77
CA ALA A 87 6.38 10.47 16.10
C ALA A 87 5.67 9.69 17.21
N LYS A 88 4.40 9.32 16.98
CA LYS A 88 3.58 8.51 17.89
C LYS A 88 3.63 7.01 17.57
N CYS A 89 4.52 6.57 16.69
CA CYS A 89 4.71 5.18 16.28
C CYS A 89 3.41 4.49 15.86
N LYS A 90 2.55 5.19 15.11
CA LYS A 90 1.29 4.63 14.58
C LYS A 90 1.55 3.74 13.37
N PHE A 91 2.28 2.65 13.62
CA PHE A 91 2.67 1.69 12.62
C PHE A 91 1.63 0.59 12.48
N GLY A 92 1.35 0.23 11.24
CA GLY A 92 0.52 -0.90 10.86
C GLY A 92 1.18 -1.65 9.72
N VAL A 93 0.55 -2.74 9.29
CA VAL A 93 0.89 -3.41 8.04
C VAL A 93 -0.35 -3.50 7.17
N ILE A 94 -0.13 -3.47 5.86
CA ILE A 94 -1.13 -3.78 4.84
C ILE A 94 -0.76 -5.17 4.31
N PRO A 95 -1.45 -6.25 4.74
CA PRO A 95 -1.15 -7.59 4.26
C PRO A 95 -1.72 -7.77 2.85
N VAL A 96 -0.87 -8.22 1.93
CA VAL A 96 -1.19 -8.31 0.51
C VAL A 96 -0.82 -9.68 -0.05
N SER A 97 -1.60 -10.14 -1.03
CA SER A 97 -1.25 -11.28 -1.88
C SER A 97 -0.20 -10.87 -2.91
N GLU A 98 -0.39 -9.68 -3.48
CA GLU A 98 0.47 -9.09 -4.51
C GLU A 98 0.27 -7.59 -4.56
N PHE A 99 1.31 -6.85 -4.96
CA PHE A 99 1.18 -5.45 -5.35
C PHE A 99 1.54 -5.27 -6.82
N TYR A 100 1.06 -4.19 -7.43
CA TYR A 100 1.24 -3.95 -8.85
C TYR A 100 2.02 -2.68 -9.11
N GLU A 101 2.95 -2.77 -10.06
CA GLU A 101 3.76 -1.65 -10.50
C GLU A 101 3.78 -1.57 -12.04
N SER A 102 4.03 -0.37 -12.53
CA SER A 102 4.17 -0.14 -13.96
C SER A 102 5.59 -0.43 -14.41
N LYS A 103 5.76 -1.32 -15.39
CA LYS A 103 7.02 -1.49 -16.14
C LYS A 103 6.86 -0.89 -17.52
N TYR A 104 7.82 -0.11 -17.98
CA TYR A 104 7.71 0.64 -19.23
C TYR A 104 8.42 -0.07 -20.36
N PHE A 105 7.72 -0.27 -21.47
CA PHE A 105 8.24 -0.81 -22.73
C PHE A 105 7.87 0.17 -23.84
N ASP A 106 8.83 0.64 -24.63
CA ASP A 106 8.63 1.67 -25.66
C ASP A 106 7.84 2.89 -25.16
N ASN A 107 8.19 3.38 -23.96
CA ASN A 107 7.50 4.46 -23.23
C ASN A 107 6.02 4.22 -22.91
N LYS A 108 5.52 2.98 -23.03
CA LYS A 108 4.16 2.59 -22.64
C LYS A 108 4.18 1.83 -21.31
N PRO A 109 3.37 2.23 -20.32
CA PRO A 109 3.26 1.49 -19.07
C PRO A 109 2.53 0.16 -19.30
N GLN A 110 3.11 -0.91 -18.79
CA GLN A 110 2.47 -2.21 -18.63
C GLN A 110 2.29 -2.49 -17.15
N ARG A 111 1.19 -3.14 -16.78
CA ARG A 111 0.91 -3.52 -15.40
C ARG A 111 1.55 -4.87 -15.09
N TRP A 112 2.33 -4.91 -14.03
CA TRP A 112 3.04 -6.10 -13.58
C TRP A 112 2.77 -6.34 -12.11
N GLY A 113 2.56 -7.60 -11.73
CA GLY A 113 2.32 -8.03 -10.35
C GLY A 113 3.60 -8.52 -9.73
N VAL A 114 3.79 -8.20 -8.45
CA VAL A 114 4.89 -8.66 -7.60
C VAL A 114 4.29 -9.45 -6.44
N ARG A 115 4.68 -10.72 -6.31
CA ARG A 115 4.16 -11.64 -5.30
C ARG A 115 5.21 -12.62 -4.82
N ARG A 116 4.96 -13.27 -3.68
CA ARG A 116 5.81 -14.37 -3.21
C ARG A 116 5.63 -15.60 -4.08
N LYS A 117 6.72 -16.30 -4.37
CA LYS A 117 6.71 -17.58 -5.13
C LYS A 117 6.02 -18.71 -4.37
N ASP A 118 6.03 -18.65 -3.04
CA ASP A 118 5.40 -19.66 -2.18
C ASP A 118 3.87 -19.46 -2.03
N GLY A 119 3.30 -18.44 -2.69
CA GLY A 119 1.87 -18.14 -2.63
C GLY A 119 1.39 -17.51 -1.32
N LYS A 120 2.27 -17.29 -0.33
CA LYS A 120 1.90 -16.64 0.93
C LYS A 120 1.67 -15.15 0.73
N ALA A 121 0.80 -14.57 1.54
CA ALA A 121 0.72 -13.12 1.67
C ALA A 121 1.99 -12.57 2.34
N PHE A 122 2.22 -11.27 2.21
CA PHE A 122 3.30 -10.53 2.86
C PHE A 122 2.83 -9.17 3.36
N TYR A 123 3.62 -8.54 4.21
CA TYR A 123 3.26 -7.31 4.91
C TYR A 123 3.95 -6.11 4.27
N ILE A 124 3.16 -5.15 3.76
CA ILE A 124 3.68 -3.83 3.40
C ILE A 124 3.67 -2.94 4.65
N ALA A 125 4.80 -2.30 4.96
CA ALA A 125 4.91 -1.35 6.05
C ALA A 125 3.96 -0.17 5.84
N ALA A 126 3.21 0.20 6.88
CA ALA A 126 2.22 1.26 6.80
C ALA A 126 2.26 2.17 8.03
N LEU A 127 1.81 3.41 7.81
CA LEU A 127 1.53 4.37 8.87
C LEU A 127 0.04 4.68 8.86
N TYR A 128 -0.57 4.88 10.02
CA TYR A 128 -2.00 5.21 10.12
C TYR A 128 -2.27 6.46 10.95
N GLU A 129 -3.41 7.09 10.68
CA GLU A 129 -3.91 8.23 11.44
C GLU A 129 -5.44 8.18 11.58
N ILE A 130 -5.91 8.65 12.73
CA ILE A 130 -7.32 8.86 13.06
C ILE A 130 -7.52 10.37 13.20
N ALA A 131 -8.28 10.93 12.28
CA ALA A 131 -8.62 12.35 12.23
C ALA A 131 -10.12 12.55 12.45
N ARG A 132 -10.51 13.78 12.82
CA ARG A 132 -11.91 14.22 12.81
C ARG A 132 -12.04 15.25 11.69
N VAL A 133 -12.86 14.95 10.69
CA VAL A 133 -13.08 15.81 9.52
C VAL A 133 -14.58 16.04 9.41
N GLN A 134 -15.04 17.30 9.50
CA GLN A 134 -16.47 17.65 9.46
C GLN A 134 -17.31 16.79 10.43
N ASP A 135 -16.84 16.67 11.67
CA ASP A 135 -17.42 15.85 12.75
C ASP A 135 -17.43 14.33 12.57
N GLU A 136 -16.91 13.81 11.45
CA GLU A 136 -16.74 12.39 11.22
C GLU A 136 -15.37 11.90 11.66
N ILE A 137 -15.34 10.74 12.34
CA ILE A 137 -14.08 10.04 12.62
C ILE A 137 -13.62 9.33 11.35
N VAL A 138 -12.47 9.74 10.84
CA VAL A 138 -11.85 9.20 9.64
C VAL A 138 -10.61 8.42 10.02
N ARG A 139 -10.55 7.14 9.64
CA ARG A 139 -9.36 6.31 9.76
C ARG A 139 -8.71 6.19 8.40
N SER A 140 -7.39 6.40 8.35
CA SER A 140 -6.65 6.43 7.09
C SER A 140 -5.25 5.86 7.25
N SER A 141 -4.68 5.38 6.16
CA SER A 141 -3.34 4.81 6.14
C SER A 141 -2.58 5.13 4.86
N THR A 142 -1.26 5.03 4.92
CA THR A 142 -0.32 5.23 3.82
C THR A 142 0.71 4.10 3.82
N MET A 143 1.12 3.66 2.63
CA MET A 143 2.25 2.76 2.47
C MET A 143 3.56 3.51 2.71
N ILE A 144 4.47 2.92 3.48
CA ILE A 144 5.83 3.46 3.62
C ILE A 144 6.68 2.88 2.49
N THR A 145 7.34 3.79 1.77
CA THR A 145 8.18 3.45 0.61
C THR A 145 9.64 3.75 0.90
N MET A 146 10.51 3.04 0.19
CA MET A 146 11.94 3.24 0.17
C MET A 146 12.46 3.53 -1.22
N ASP A 147 13.68 4.05 -1.29
CA ASP A 147 14.42 4.12 -2.54
C ASP A 147 14.67 2.70 -3.08
N ALA A 148 14.60 2.55 -4.39
CA ALA A 148 14.74 1.28 -5.07
C ALA A 148 15.62 1.37 -6.32
N ILE A 149 16.47 2.40 -6.42
CA ILE A 149 17.32 2.60 -7.60
C ILE A 149 18.28 1.43 -7.82
N ASP A 150 18.79 0.86 -6.73
CA ASP A 150 19.71 -0.28 -6.74
C ASP A 150 19.02 -1.63 -6.43
N HIS A 151 17.70 -1.64 -6.22
CA HIS A 151 16.98 -2.87 -5.91
C HIS A 151 16.98 -3.82 -7.13
N PRO A 152 17.41 -5.09 -7.01
CA PRO A 152 17.67 -5.93 -8.18
C PRO A 152 16.47 -6.12 -9.10
N MET A 153 15.26 -6.19 -8.53
CA MET A 153 13.98 -6.29 -9.26
C MET A 153 13.32 -4.92 -9.49
N MET A 154 13.09 -4.14 -8.43
CA MET A 154 12.29 -2.91 -8.48
C MET A 154 12.92 -1.75 -9.27
N LYS A 155 14.22 -1.77 -9.55
CA LYS A 155 14.88 -0.77 -10.42
C LYS A 155 14.32 -0.73 -11.85
N GLU A 156 13.71 -1.82 -12.31
CA GLU A 156 13.13 -1.91 -13.66
C GLU A 156 11.71 -1.33 -13.76
N PHE A 157 11.09 -0.97 -12.63
CA PHE A 157 9.71 -0.47 -12.56
C PHE A 157 9.67 1.06 -12.45
N HIS A 158 8.46 1.64 -12.53
CA HIS A 158 8.20 3.08 -12.66
C HIS A 158 8.68 3.67 -13.99
N GLU A 159 8.28 4.92 -14.24
CA GLU A 159 8.68 5.70 -15.40
C GLU A 159 10.21 5.68 -15.61
N PRO A 160 10.68 5.77 -16.86
CA PRO A 160 12.10 5.96 -17.16
C PRO A 160 12.66 7.18 -16.40
N GLY A 161 13.79 7.02 -15.72
CA GLY A 161 14.40 8.05 -14.91
C GLY A 161 15.09 7.50 -13.65
N ASN A 162 15.60 8.41 -12.82
CA ASN A 162 16.47 8.08 -11.69
C ASN A 162 15.72 8.03 -10.34
N ILE A 163 14.38 8.06 -10.36
CA ILE A 163 13.57 7.96 -9.15
C ILE A 163 12.83 6.63 -9.20
N LYS A 164 13.36 5.64 -8.48
CA LYS A 164 12.76 4.31 -8.34
C LYS A 164 12.36 4.13 -6.90
N ARG A 165 11.13 3.69 -6.66
CA ARG A 165 10.59 3.47 -5.32
C ARG A 165 10.05 2.06 -5.20
N SER A 166 10.10 1.51 -3.99
CA SER A 166 9.41 0.26 -3.66
C SER A 166 8.70 0.44 -2.34
N VAL A 167 7.71 -0.42 -2.11
CA VAL A 167 7.19 -0.66 -0.76
C VAL A 167 8.29 -1.26 0.11
N ILE A 168 8.22 -1.00 1.42
CA ILE A 168 8.99 -1.73 2.42
C ILE A 168 8.20 -2.98 2.80
N VAL A 169 8.84 -4.15 2.76
CA VAL A 169 8.22 -5.41 3.17
C VAL A 169 8.68 -5.78 4.57
N ILE A 170 7.73 -5.92 5.50
CA ILE A 170 8.01 -6.36 6.87
C ILE A 170 8.11 -7.89 6.88
N PRO A 171 9.27 -8.48 7.26
CA PRO A 171 9.40 -9.93 7.36
C PRO A 171 8.40 -10.51 8.38
N HIS A 172 7.82 -11.67 8.09
CA HIS A 172 6.78 -12.27 8.95
C HIS A 172 7.25 -12.43 10.41
N HIS A 173 8.51 -12.83 10.61
CA HIS A 173 9.09 -13.03 11.94
C HIS A 173 9.37 -11.73 12.71
N ARG A 174 9.33 -10.56 12.05
CA ARG A 174 9.50 -9.23 12.67
C ARG A 174 8.20 -8.43 12.74
N LEU A 175 7.04 -9.04 12.46
CA LEU A 175 5.74 -8.36 12.54
C LEU A 175 5.51 -7.74 13.93
N ASP A 176 5.77 -8.50 14.98
CA ASP A 176 5.56 -8.02 16.36
C ASP A 176 6.53 -6.88 16.72
N GLU A 177 7.79 -6.97 16.27
CA GLU A 177 8.78 -5.92 16.46
C GLU A 177 8.34 -4.61 15.79
N TRP A 178 7.88 -4.68 14.54
CA TRP A 178 7.36 -3.53 13.78
C TRP A 178 6.13 -2.90 14.44
N LEU A 179 5.15 -3.72 14.84
CA LEU A 179 3.90 -3.22 15.42
C LEU A 179 4.03 -2.78 16.90
N SER A 180 5.15 -3.11 17.57
CA SER A 180 5.42 -2.75 18.97
C SER A 180 6.47 -1.66 19.12
N MET A 181 6.88 -1.01 18.04
CA MET A 181 7.89 0.05 18.08
C MET A 181 7.45 1.20 19.00
N THR A 182 8.35 1.60 19.90
CA THR A 182 8.15 2.73 20.83
C THR A 182 8.95 3.97 20.41
N THR A 183 9.79 3.84 19.38
CA THR A 183 10.54 4.95 18.79
C THR A 183 10.33 4.97 17.28
N PRO A 184 10.35 6.14 16.63
CA PRO A 184 10.08 6.26 15.19
C PRO A 184 11.26 5.81 14.30
N ASN A 185 12.29 5.16 14.86
CA ASN A 185 13.47 4.76 14.10
C ASN A 185 13.22 3.45 13.33
N ILE A 186 12.74 3.57 12.10
CA ILE A 186 12.42 2.44 11.23
C ILE A 186 13.62 1.92 10.41
N GLN A 187 14.84 2.44 10.62
CA GLN A 187 15.96 2.21 9.69
C GLN A 187 16.29 0.72 9.49
N SER A 188 16.14 -0.11 10.52
CA SER A 188 16.35 -1.57 10.44
C SER A 188 15.28 -2.31 9.63
N PHE A 189 14.21 -1.62 9.22
CA PHE A 189 13.15 -2.12 8.35
C PHE A 189 13.19 -1.49 6.96
N VAL A 190 14.08 -0.52 6.68
CA VAL A 190 14.17 0.13 5.37
C VAL A 190 14.88 -0.79 4.38
N GLU A 191 14.18 -1.86 4.03
CA GLU A 191 14.61 -2.91 3.13
C GLU A 191 13.44 -3.29 2.22
N GLY A 192 13.79 -3.78 1.02
CA GLY A 192 12.80 -4.24 0.06
C GLY A 192 12.34 -5.63 0.42
N PHE A 193 12.45 -6.54 -0.54
CA PHE A 193 12.16 -7.95 -0.32
C PHE A 193 13.25 -8.82 -0.96
N PRO A 194 13.47 -10.04 -0.45
CA PRO A 194 14.45 -10.97 -1.02
C PRO A 194 13.99 -11.40 -2.41
N VAL A 195 14.72 -11.05 -3.46
CA VAL A 195 14.30 -11.28 -4.85
C VAL A 195 14.20 -12.76 -5.22
N GLU A 196 14.87 -13.62 -4.48
CA GLU A 196 14.79 -15.07 -4.57
C GLU A 196 13.43 -15.62 -4.11
N GLU A 197 12.75 -14.93 -3.18
CA GLU A 197 11.44 -15.31 -2.64
C GLU A 197 10.27 -14.76 -3.47
N PHE A 198 10.53 -13.80 -4.36
CA PHE A 198 9.52 -13.05 -5.10
C PHE A 198 9.63 -13.24 -6.61
N GLU A 199 8.51 -13.10 -7.29
CA GLU A 199 8.42 -13.14 -8.75
C GLU A 199 7.63 -11.95 -9.29
N CYS A 200 7.93 -11.58 -10.54
CA CYS A 200 7.17 -10.60 -11.31
C CYS A 200 6.50 -11.26 -12.51
N SER A 201 5.24 -10.91 -12.75
CA SER A 201 4.50 -11.37 -13.94
C SER A 201 3.72 -10.24 -14.59
N HIS A 202 3.60 -10.26 -15.91
CA HIS A 202 2.77 -9.32 -16.66
C HIS A 202 1.29 -9.67 -16.44
N VAL A 203 0.54 -8.72 -15.88
CA VAL A 203 -0.87 -8.90 -15.47
C VAL A 203 -1.72 -7.76 -16.04
N PRO A 204 -1.89 -7.72 -17.37
CA PRO A 204 -2.67 -6.69 -18.02
C PRO A 204 -4.10 -6.73 -17.49
N LYS A 205 -4.68 -5.56 -17.21
CA LYS A 205 -6.11 -5.49 -16.92
C LYS A 205 -6.91 -5.81 -18.16
N GLU A 206 -8.00 -6.53 -17.98
CA GLU A 206 -9.00 -6.67 -19.02
C GLU A 206 -9.53 -5.29 -19.42
N LYS A 207 -9.55 -5.01 -20.71
CA LYS A 207 -10.18 -3.80 -21.23
C LYS A 207 -11.68 -3.96 -21.09
N VAL A 208 -12.27 -3.27 -20.13
CA VAL A 208 -13.72 -3.09 -20.10
C VAL A 208 -14.06 -2.17 -21.28
N ASN A 209 -14.60 -2.73 -22.36
CA ASN A 209 -15.20 -1.94 -23.42
C ASN A 209 -16.43 -1.24 -22.80
N LYS A 210 -16.25 0.01 -22.39
CA LYS A 210 -17.39 0.86 -22.07
C LYS A 210 -17.99 1.25 -23.41
N GLU A 211 -19.12 0.63 -23.77
CA GLU A 211 -20.01 1.21 -24.76
C GLU A 211 -20.45 2.58 -24.22
N THR A 212 -19.79 3.64 -24.68
CA THR A 212 -20.23 4.99 -24.37
C THR A 212 -21.33 5.34 -25.38
N PRO A 213 -22.47 5.90 -24.95
CA PRO A 213 -23.54 6.33 -25.86
C PRO A 213 -23.12 7.40 -26.89
N GLN A 214 -21.89 7.90 -26.78
CA GLN A 214 -21.33 8.98 -27.60
C GLN A 214 -20.63 8.48 -28.87
N LEU A 215 -20.52 7.17 -29.09
CA LEU A 215 -19.76 6.60 -30.22
C LEU A 215 -20.54 6.41 -31.53
N ASN A 216 -21.85 6.72 -31.59
CA ASN A 216 -22.65 6.55 -32.81
C ASN A 216 -23.11 7.88 -33.45
N PHE A 217 -22.56 9.03 -33.07
CA PHE A 217 -23.01 10.32 -33.63
C PHE A 217 -22.38 10.70 -34.98
N PHE A 218 -21.33 10.00 -35.41
CA PHE A 218 -20.62 10.27 -36.66
C PHE A 218 -20.55 9.05 -37.60
N ASP A 219 -21.20 7.96 -37.24
CA ASP A 219 -21.32 6.76 -38.08
C ASP A 219 -22.73 6.70 -38.72
N GLU A 220 -23.16 7.80 -39.35
CA GLU A 220 -24.22 7.78 -40.35
C GLU A 220 -23.72 8.53 -41.61
N ASP A 221 -23.65 7.75 -42.70
CA ASP A 221 -23.44 8.03 -44.13
C ASP A 221 -22.06 8.46 -44.67
#